data_AF-A0AAW3ZRA4-F1
#
_entry.id   AF-A0AAW3ZRA4-F1
#
_cell.length_a   1.000
_cell.length_b   1.000
_cell.length_c   1.000
_cell.angle_alpha   90.00
_cell.angle_beta   90.00
_cell.angle_gamma   90.00
#
_symmetry.space_group_name_H-M   'P 1'
#
loop_
_entity.id
_entity.type
_entity.pdbx_description
1 polymer ?
#
loop_
_entity_poly.entity_id
_entity_poly.type
_entity_poly.pdbx_seq_one_letter_code
_entity_poly.pdbx_strand_id
1 'polypeptide(L)' 'MSEWINQYKSALVNQDASKLEKLSQKFNEQNFKNLSELQEVEALILQAKEIFNKKAVHIKNEISKLKNAQKYISDR' A
#
# COMPACT_ATOMS: atom_id res chain seq x y z
N MET A 1 -13.15 -18.23 5.36
CA MET A 1 -12.21 -17.16 4.96
C MET A 1 -13.03 -16.10 4.25
N SER A 2 -13.08 -14.90 4.82
CA SER A 2 -13.86 -13.78 4.28
C SER A 2 -13.48 -13.45 2.83
N GLU A 3 -14.47 -13.18 1.98
CA GLU A 3 -14.25 -12.77 0.58
C GLU A 3 -13.38 -11.51 0.49
N TRP A 4 -13.52 -10.60 1.46
CA TRP A 4 -12.70 -9.42 1.59
C TRP A 4 -11.20 -9.76 1.72
N ILE A 5 -10.84 -10.78 2.52
CA ILE A 5 -9.44 -11.21 2.71
C ILE A 5 -8.84 -11.70 1.40
N ASN A 6 -9.58 -12.50 0.65
CA ASN A 6 -9.13 -13.03 -0.64
C ASN A 6 -8.93 -11.91 -1.66
N GLN A 7 -9.88 -10.97 -1.74
CA GLN A 7 -9.75 -9.82 -2.62
C GLN A 7 -8.59 -8.91 -2.21
N TYR A 8 -8.36 -8.72 -0.91
CA TYR A 8 -7.27 -7.90 -0.38
C TYR A 8 -5.90 -8.53 -0.66
N LYS A 9 -5.74 -9.84 -0.42
CA LYS A 9 -4.53 -10.59 -0.79
C LYS A 9 -4.22 -10.48 -2.28
N SER A 10 -5.24 -10.68 -3.13
CA SER A 10 -5.07 -10.56 -4.58
C SER A 10 -4.65 -9.14 -4.98
N ALA A 11 -5.26 -8.11 -4.40
CA ALA A 11 -4.88 -6.72 -4.65
C ALA A 11 -3.45 -6.42 -4.16
N LEU A 12 -3.05 -6.99 -3.02
CA LEU A 12 -1.72 -6.85 -2.45
C LEU A 12 -0.64 -7.48 -3.32
N VAL A 13 -0.85 -8.72 -3.79
CA VAL A 13 0.07 -9.42 -4.70
C VAL A 13 0.25 -8.65 -6.01
N ASN A 14 -0.85 -8.12 -6.56
CA ASN A 14 -0.80 -7.30 -7.77
C ASN A 14 -0.33 -5.86 -7.52
N GLN A 15 -0.09 -5.48 -6.26
CA GLN A 15 0.22 -4.12 -5.82
C GLN A 15 -0.77 -3.07 -6.39
N ASP A 16 -2.04 -3.46 -6.52
CA ASP A 16 -3.12 -2.64 -7.07
C ASP A 16 -3.59 -1.65 -6.01
N ALA A 17 -2.99 -0.45 -6.05
CA ALA A 17 -3.24 0.60 -5.07
C ALA A 17 -4.70 1.05 -5.04
N SER A 18 -5.33 1.18 -6.20
CA SER A 18 -6.73 1.61 -6.30
C SER A 18 -7.69 0.56 -5.74
N LYS A 19 -7.39 -0.73 -5.95
CA LYS A 19 -8.21 -1.81 -5.38
C LYS A 19 -8.00 -1.93 -3.87
N LEU A 20 -6.76 -1.77 -3.38
CA LEU A 20 -6.47 -1.74 -1.94
C LEU A 20 -7.18 -0.58 -1.24
N GLU A 21 -7.21 0.62 -1.84
CA GLU A 21 -7.95 1.78 -1.31
C GLU A 21 -9.45 1.49 -1.22
N LYS A 22 -10.07 1.03 -2.32
CA LYS A 22 -11.50 0.68 -2.35
C LYS A 22 -11.86 -0.39 -1.33
N LEU A 23 -11.01 -1.41 -1.15
CA LEU A 23 -11.23 -2.46 -0.16
C LEU A 23 -11.08 -1.92 1.27
N SER A 24 -10.14 -1.00 1.49
CA SER A 24 -9.94 -0.36 2.80
C SER A 24 -11.14 0.52 3.18
N GLN A 25 -11.74 1.24 2.22
CA GLN A 25 -12.98 2.00 2.45
C GLN A 25 -14.20 1.11 2.75
N LYS A 26 -14.20 -0.12 2.25
CA LYS A 26 -15.24 -1.12 2.49
C LYS A 26 -14.93 -2.04 3.67
N PHE A 27 -13.88 -1.76 4.42
CA PHE A 27 -13.51 -2.57 5.59
C PHE A 27 -14.63 -2.49 6.64
N ASN A 28 -15.10 -3.64 7.09
CA ASN A 28 -16.09 -3.74 8.16
C ASN A 28 -15.70 -4.91 9.06
N GLU A 29 -15.37 -4.60 10.31
CA GLU A 29 -14.94 -5.56 11.33
C GLU A 29 -16.01 -6.63 11.64
N GLN A 30 -17.29 -6.32 11.42
CA GLN A 30 -18.40 -7.25 11.63
C GLN A 30 -18.41 -8.41 10.61
N ASN A 31 -17.65 -8.30 9.52
CA ASN A 31 -17.54 -9.34 8.49
C ASN A 31 -16.60 -10.50 8.88
N PHE A 32 -15.89 -10.39 10.01
CA PHE A 32 -14.91 -11.39 10.45
C PHE A 32 -15.45 -12.17 11.65
N LYS A 33 -15.33 -13.50 11.60
CA LYS A 33 -16.03 -14.38 12.56
C LYS A 33 -15.19 -14.78 13.75
N ASN A 34 -13.88 -14.56 13.69
CA ASN A 34 -12.96 -14.95 14.75
C ASN A 34 -11.71 -14.07 14.78
N LEU A 35 -11.01 -14.14 15.90
CA LEU A 35 -9.80 -13.36 16.17
C LEU A 35 -8.64 -13.71 15.21
N SER A 36 -8.57 -14.95 14.74
CA SER A 36 -7.55 -15.37 13.78
C SER A 36 -7.70 -14.67 12.42
N GLU A 37 -8.94 -14.50 11.93
CA GLU A 37 -9.20 -13.74 10.70
C GLU A 37 -8.82 -12.26 10.87
N LEU A 38 -9.05 -11.68 12.06
CA LEU A 38 -8.65 -10.30 12.35
C LEU A 38 -7.13 -10.12 12.41
N GLN A 39 -6.41 -11.05 13.02
CA GLN A 39 -4.93 -11.04 13.04
C GLN A 39 -4.34 -11.17 11.64
N GLU A 40 -4.96 -12.00 10.79
CA GLU A 40 -4.55 -12.14 9.40
C GLU A 40 -4.75 -10.84 8.62
N VAL A 41 -5.92 -10.20 8.80
CA VAL A 41 -6.22 -8.89 8.20
C VAL A 41 -5.23 -7.82 8.65
N GLU A 42 -4.91 -7.76 9.94
CA GLU A 42 -3.92 -6.83 10.49
C GLU A 42 -2.58 -7.01 9.79
N ALA A 43 -2.09 -8.25 9.69
CA ALA A 43 -0.83 -8.55 9.01
C ALA A 43 -0.85 -8.14 7.53
N LEU A 44 -1.98 -8.33 6.84
CA LEU A 44 -2.13 -7.92 5.44
C LEU A 44 -2.09 -6.39 5.27
N ILE A 45 -2.76 -5.66 6.15
CA ILE A 45 -2.77 -4.19 6.13
C ILE A 45 -1.35 -3.66 6.43
N LEU A 46 -0.65 -4.25 7.39
CA LEU A 46 0.74 -3.88 7.72
C LEU A 46 1.69 -4.14 6.53
N GLN A 47 1.55 -5.27 5.84
CA GLN A 47 2.32 -5.55 4.62
C GLN A 47 2.03 -4.54 3.51
N ALA A 48 0.75 -4.19 3.29
CA ALA A 48 0.37 -3.17 2.31
C ALA A 48 1.05 -1.83 2.63
N LYS A 49 0.98 -1.40 3.89
CA LYS A 49 1.64 -0.17 4.37
C LYS A 49 3.14 -0.17 4.09
N GLU A 50 3.84 -1.28 4.37
CA GLU A 50 5.28 -1.37 4.13
C GLU A 50 5.63 -1.23 2.64
N ILE A 51 4.88 -1.89 1.76
CA ILE A 51 5.06 -1.79 0.30
C ILE A 51 4.89 -0.34 -0.16
N PHE A 52 3.82 0.33 0.28
CA PHE A 52 3.60 1.74 -0.08
C PHE A 52 4.68 2.66 0.45
N ASN A 53 5.15 2.45 1.68
CA ASN A 53 6.26 3.24 2.23
C ASN A 53 7.55 3.08 1.42
N LYS A 54 7.90 1.84 1.04
CA LYS A 54 9.07 1.58 0.18
C LYS A 54 8.95 2.32 -1.15
N LYS A 55 7.78 2.29 -1.79
CA LYS A 55 7.52 3.04 -3.04
C LYS A 55 7.59 4.56 -2.84
N ALA A 56 7.03 5.07 -1.75
CA ALA A 56 7.07 6.50 -1.44
C ALA A 56 8.50 7.01 -1.23
N VAL A 57 9.34 6.26 -0.50
CA VAL A 57 10.77 6.56 -0.32
C VAL A 57 11.50 6.57 -1.65
N HIS A 58 11.23 5.60 -2.53
CA HIS A 58 11.83 5.56 -3.86
C HIS A 58 11.46 6.81 -4.68
N ILE A 59 10.17 7.16 -4.76
CA ILE A 59 9.70 8.36 -5.48
C ILE A 59 10.35 9.63 -4.91
N LYS A 60 10.43 9.75 -3.58
CA LYS A 60 11.09 10.88 -2.92
C LYS A 60 12.56 11.02 -3.34
N ASN A 61 13.28 9.91 -3.44
CA ASN A 61 14.67 9.92 -3.90
C ASN A 61 14.79 10.37 -5.36
N GLU A 62 13.91 9.90 -6.25
CA GLU A 62 13.89 10.33 -7.65
C GLU A 62 13.57 11.83 -7.78
N ILE A 63 12.63 12.36 -7.01
CA ILE A 63 12.34 13.80 -6.94
C ILE A 63 13.58 14.59 -6.49
N SER A 64 14.31 14.11 -5.48
CA SER A 64 15.55 14.76 -5.02
C SER A 64 16.62 14.78 -6.12
N LYS A 65 16.78 13.69 -6.88
CA LYS A 65 17.70 13.65 -8.03
C LYS A 65 17.29 14.66 -9.10
N LEU A 66 16.00 14.75 -9.43
CA LEU A 66 15.48 15.72 -10.39
C LEU A 66 15.73 17.16 -9.95
N LYS A 67 15.50 17.49 -8.67
CA LYS A 67 15.78 18.83 -8.13
C LYS A 67 17.26 19.20 -8.24
N ASN A 68 18.15 18.26 -7.93
CA ASN A 68 19.58 18.48 -8.07
C ASN A 68 19.97 18.71 -9.55
N ALA A 69 19.46 17.89 -10.46
CA ALA A 69 19.70 18.05 -11.90
C ALA A 69 19.19 19.41 -12.42
N GLN A 70 18.00 19.85 -11.99
CA GLN A 70 17.47 21.17 -12.34
C GLN A 70 18.40 22.29 -11.87
N LYS A 71 18.92 22.22 -10.63
CA LYS A 71 19.87 23.21 -10.12
C LYS A 71 21.13 23.30 -10.99
N TYR A 72 21.71 22.17 -11.39
CA TYR A 72 22.91 22.14 -12.25
C TYR A 72 22.67 22.69 -13.66
N ILE A 73 21.46 22.51 -14.21
CA ILE A 73 21.11 23.05 -15.53
C ILE A 73 20.89 24.55 -15.47
N SER A 74 20.27 25.06 -14.40
CA SER A 74 20.00 26.50 -14.24
C SER A 74 21.23 27.35 -13.87
N ASP A 75 22.31 26.73 -13.40
CA ASP A 75 23.59 27.41 -13.05
C ASP A 75 24.59 27.47 -14.23
N ARG A 76 24.17 27.03 -15.43
CA ARG A 76 24.93 27.06 -16.69
C ARG A 76 24.36 28.09 -17.66
#